data_AF-A0A5C6QTL6-F1
#
_entry.id   AF-A0A5C6QTL6-F1
#
_cell.length_a   1.000
_cell.length_b   1.000
_cell.length_c   1.000
_cell.angle_alpha   90.00
_cell.angle_beta   90.00
_cell.angle_gamma   90.00
#
_symmetry.space_group_name_H-M   'P 1'
#
loop_
_entity.id
_entity.type
_entity.pdbx_description
1 polymer ?
#
loop_
_entity_poly.entity_id
_entity_poly.type
_entity_poly.pdbx_seq_one_letter_code
_entity_poly.pdbx_strand_id
1 'polypeptide(L)'
;MKGIKMLSTIIVMLKMSLTALWILALLGLLSLSPLPAEYQFYLLALAIIVLLVHFIEFFTMRANFKNHTKSEMNFRQTMLWGLGYWLPILKHYQEQAKLKT
;
A
#
# COMPACT_ATOMS: atom_id res chain seq x y z
N MET A 1 4.30 25.85 -5.43
CA MET A 1 5.40 24.85 -5.29
C MET A 1 5.59 24.28 -3.86
N LYS A 2 5.06 24.90 -2.80
CA LYS A 2 5.21 24.44 -1.38
C LYS A 2 4.36 23.21 -1.01
N GLY A 3 3.14 23.09 -1.56
CA GLY A 3 2.21 21.98 -1.25
C GLY A 3 2.65 20.61 -1.78
N ILE A 4 3.27 20.55 -2.96
CA ILE A 4 3.74 19.28 -3.57
C ILE A 4 4.88 18.65 -2.74
N LYS A 5 5.76 19.48 -2.16
CA LYS A 5 6.84 19.02 -1.26
C LYS A 5 6.27 18.41 0.03
N MET A 6 5.27 19.05 0.64
CA MET A 6 4.64 18.56 1.87
C MET A 6 3.94 17.21 1.66
N LEU A 7 3.19 17.06 0.56
CA LEU A 7 2.53 15.81 0.18
C LEU A 7 3.54 14.67 -0.03
N SER A 8 4.66 14.95 -0.70
CA SER A 8 5.74 13.98 -0.90
C SER A 8 6.33 13.50 0.44
N THR A 9 6.59 14.42 1.37
CA THR A 9 7.09 14.08 2.71
C THR A 9 6.11 13.21 3.49
N ILE A 10 4.81 13.55 3.46
CA ILE A 10 3.76 12.75 4.12
C ILE A 10 3.72 11.33 3.56
N ILE A 11 3.79 11.18 2.22
CA ILE A 11 3.81 9.87 1.56
C ILE A 11 5.02 9.05 2.00
N VAL A 12 6.21 9.67 2.08
CA VAL A 12 7.44 8.99 2.53
C VAL A 12 7.33 8.57 4.00
N MET A 13 6.82 9.44 4.87
CA MET A 13 6.62 9.10 6.28
C MET A 13 5.61 7.96 6.45
N LEU A 14 4.50 7.99 5.72
CA LEU A 14 3.49 6.94 5.77
C LEU A 14 4.06 5.59 5.30
N LYS A 15 4.92 5.60 4.27
CA LYS A 15 5.65 4.41 3.80
C LYS A 15 6.63 3.86 4.83
N MET A 16 7.35 4.75 5.52
CA MET A 16 8.25 4.37 6.62
C MET A 16 7.47 3.75 7.77
N SER A 17 6.34 4.36 8.16
CA SER A 17 5.46 3.83 9.22
C SER A 17 4.87 2.48 8.85
N LEU A 18 4.44 2.29 7.60
CA LEU A 18 3.93 1.01 7.12
C LEU A 18 5.02 -0.08 7.16
N THR A 19 6.24 0.25 6.73
CA THR A 19 7.38 -0.67 6.82
C THR A 19 7.69 -1.04 8.27
N ALA A 20 7.71 -0.06 9.18
CA ALA A 20 7.93 -0.31 10.60
C ALA A 20 6.82 -1.19 11.20
N LEU A 21 5.55 -0.97 10.82
CA LEU A 21 4.43 -1.80 11.23
C LEU A 21 4.63 -3.25 10.79
N TRP A 22 5.05 -3.49 9.54
CA TRP A 22 5.33 -4.84 9.04
C TRP A 22 6.47 -5.52 9.80
N ILE A 23 7.57 -4.81 10.04
CA ILE A 23 8.70 -5.34 10.82
C ILE A 23 8.24 -5.72 12.23
N LEU A 24 7.51 -4.83 12.90
CA LEU A 24 6.99 -5.09 14.25
C LEU A 24 6.01 -6.26 14.27
N ALA A 25 5.13 -6.38 13.27
CA ALA A 25 4.19 -7.50 13.16
C ALA A 25 4.94 -8.84 12.95
N LEU A 26 5.97 -8.86 12.11
CA LEU A 26 6.80 -10.05 11.88
C LEU A 26 7.60 -10.43 13.13
N LEU A 27 8.20 -9.44 13.82
CA LEU A 27 8.87 -9.68 15.10
C LEU A 27 7.90 -10.21 16.15
N GLY A 28 6.67 -9.69 16.20
CA GLY A 28 5.61 -10.22 17.05
C GLY A 28 5.28 -11.69 16.75
N LEU A 29 5.10 -12.04 15.47
CA LEU A 29 4.83 -13.43 15.08
C LEU A 29 5.96 -14.39 15.46
N LEU A 30 7.21 -13.92 15.46
CA LEU A 30 8.38 -14.70 15.88
C LEU A 30 8.64 -14.65 17.39
N SER A 31 7.77 -14.00 18.18
CA SER A 31 7.98 -13.75 19.62
C SER A 31 9.28 -13.00 19.93
N LEU A 32 9.78 -12.20 18.98
CA LEU A 32 10.97 -11.35 19.08
C LEU A 32 10.60 -9.87 19.24
N SER A 33 9.33 -9.56 19.47
CA SER A 33 8.86 -8.19 19.61
C SER A 33 9.38 -7.56 20.91
N PRO A 34 9.91 -6.32 20.87
CA PRO A 34 10.24 -5.57 22.07
C PRO A 34 8.99 -5.03 22.80
N LEU A 35 7.80 -5.18 22.19
CA LEU A 35 6.54 -4.71 22.77
C LEU A 35 5.99 -5.71 23.80
N PRO A 36 5.34 -5.22 24.87
CA PRO A 36 4.57 -6.07 25.77
C PRO A 36 3.45 -6.80 25.01
N ALA A 37 3.08 -7.99 25.50
CA ALA A 37 2.12 -8.88 24.83
C ALA A 37 0.74 -8.23 24.59
N GLU A 38 0.30 -7.36 25.51
CA GLU A 38 -0.94 -6.58 25.38
C GLU A 38 -0.93 -5.67 24.15
N TYR A 39 0.18 -5.01 23.84
CA TYR A 39 0.32 -4.15 22.65
C TYR A 39 0.55 -4.94 21.37
N GLN A 40 1.17 -6.11 21.48
CA GLN A 40 1.43 -6.99 20.35
C GLN A 40 0.13 -7.49 19.70
N PHE A 41 -0.91 -7.76 20.51
CA PHE A 41 -2.22 -8.14 20.00
C PHE A 41 -2.86 -7.00 19.17
N TYR A 42 -2.84 -5.77 19.67
CA TYR A 42 -3.37 -4.62 18.94
C TYR A 42 -2.59 -4.33 17.66
N LEU A 43 -1.26 -4.47 17.70
CA LEU A 43 -0.41 -4.28 16.53
C LEU A 43 -0.68 -5.32 15.45
N LEU A 44 -0.85 -6.59 15.84
CA LEU A 44 -1.22 -7.66 14.92
C LEU A 44 -2.60 -7.43 14.31
N ALA A 45 -3.59 -7.03 15.12
CA ALA A 45 -4.92 -6.68 14.63
C ALA A 45 -4.87 -5.52 13.62
N LEU A 46 -4.07 -4.48 13.90
CA LEU A 46 -3.86 -3.36 12.98
C LEU A 46 -3.20 -3.82 11.67
N ALA A 47 -2.17 -4.67 11.73
CA ALA A 47 -1.51 -5.21 10.55
C ALA A 47 -2.48 -6.04 9.68
N ILE A 48 -3.37 -6.83 10.29
CA ILE A 48 -4.41 -7.59 9.57
C ILE A 48 -5.39 -6.64 8.87
N ILE A 49 -5.85 -5.59 9.55
CA ILE A 49 -6.76 -4.59 8.95
C ILE A 49 -6.09 -3.94 7.73
N VAL A 50 -4.84 -3.52 7.86
CA VAL A 50 -4.08 -2.92 6.75
C VAL A 50 -3.92 -3.91 5.59
N LEU A 51 -3.65 -5.18 5.86
CA LEU A 51 -3.58 -6.23 4.84
C LEU A 51 -4.91 -6.42 4.11
N LEU A 52 -6.04 -6.40 4.84
CA LEU A 52 -7.38 -6.50 4.26
C LEU A 52 -7.68 -5.31 3.34
N VAL A 53 -7.31 -4.10 3.74
CA VAL A 53 -7.45 -2.90 2.89
C VAL A 53 -6.67 -3.07 1.60
N HIS A 54 -5.39 -3.48 1.66
CA HIS A 54 -4.60 -3.74 0.45
C HIS A 54 -5.17 -4.86 -0.42
N PHE A 55 -5.76 -5.89 0.19
CA PHE A 55 -6.41 -6.96 -0.53
C PHE A 55 -7.64 -6.49 -1.31
N ILE A 56 -8.52 -5.73 -0.66
CA ILE A 56 -9.70 -5.12 -1.30
C ILE A 56 -9.24 -4.20 -2.43
N GLU A 57 -8.25 -3.35 -2.16
CA GLU A 57 -7.67 -2.43 -3.14
C GLU A 57 -7.14 -3.18 -4.38
N PHE A 58 -6.39 -4.26 -4.18
CA PHE A 58 -5.93 -5.12 -5.27
C PHE A 58 -7.08 -5.67 -6.10
N PHE A 59 -8.16 -6.16 -5.47
CA PHE A 59 -9.32 -6.70 -6.20
C PHE A 59 -10.07 -5.61 -6.97
N THR A 60 -10.30 -4.45 -6.36
CA THR A 60 -10.95 -3.31 -7.01
C THR A 60 -10.16 -2.85 -8.22
N MET A 61 -8.83 -2.72 -8.09
CA MET A 61 -8.00 -2.33 -9.22
C MET A 61 -7.90 -3.44 -10.27
N ARG A 62 -7.82 -4.72 -9.87
CA ARG A 62 -7.78 -5.83 -10.82
C ARG A 62 -9.04 -5.90 -11.68
N ALA A 63 -10.21 -5.69 -11.08
CA ALA A 63 -11.48 -5.68 -11.80
C ALA A 63 -11.56 -4.52 -12.80
N ASN A 64 -11.14 -3.31 -12.40
CA ASN A 64 -11.15 -2.14 -13.27
C ASN A 64 -10.07 -2.22 -14.38
N PHE A 65 -8.87 -2.72 -14.07
CA PHE A 65 -7.73 -2.72 -15.01
C PHE A 65 -7.69 -3.91 -15.97
N LYS A 66 -8.35 -5.04 -15.63
CA LYS A 66 -8.46 -6.20 -16.55
C LYS A 66 -9.03 -5.82 -17.91
N ASN A 67 -9.88 -4.80 -17.96
CA ASN A 67 -10.56 -4.37 -19.18
C ASN A 67 -9.75 -3.35 -20.00
N HIS A 68 -8.71 -2.75 -19.42
CA HIS A 68 -7.98 -1.65 -20.04
C HIS A 68 -6.49 -1.96 -20.33
N THR A 69 -5.93 -3.08 -19.84
CA THR A 69 -4.46 -3.31 -19.94
C THR A 69 -4.04 -4.79 -20.05
N LYS A 70 -2.90 -5.03 -20.72
CA LYS A 70 -2.10 -6.28 -20.64
C LYS A 70 -1.11 -6.31 -19.46
N SER A 71 -1.07 -5.27 -18.62
CA SER A 71 -0.09 -5.17 -17.53
C SER A 71 -0.45 -6.16 -16.41
N GLU A 72 0.45 -7.10 -16.14
CA GLU A 72 0.29 -8.05 -15.05
C GLU A 72 0.51 -7.33 -13.71
N MET A 73 -0.59 -7.00 -13.04
CA MET A 73 -0.57 -6.44 -11.69
C MET A 73 0.18 -7.36 -10.72
N ASN A 74 1.25 -6.86 -10.10
CA ASN A 74 2.02 -7.65 -9.15
C ASN A 74 1.38 -7.59 -7.74
N PHE A 75 0.75 -8.69 -7.36
CA PHE A 75 0.09 -8.88 -6.06
C PHE A 75 1.02 -8.54 -4.88
N ARG A 76 2.27 -9.02 -4.91
CA ARG A 76 3.22 -8.80 -3.81
C ARG A 76 3.57 -7.33 -3.65
N GLN A 77 3.73 -6.60 -4.76
CA GLN A 77 3.99 -5.16 -4.71
C GLN A 77 2.78 -4.39 -4.19
N THR A 78 1.57 -4.80 -4.55
CA THR A 78 0.34 -4.18 -4.03
C THR A 78 0.18 -4.40 -2.53
N MET A 79 0.46 -5.61 -2.04
CA MET A 79 0.34 -5.93 -0.62
C MET A 79 1.37 -5.23 0.26
N LEU A 80 2.55 -4.89 -0.30
CA LEU A 80 3.60 -4.16 0.42
C LEU A 80 3.49 -2.63 0.30
N TRP A 81 2.91 -2.12 -0.80
CA TRP A 81 2.93 -0.68 -1.12
C TRP A 81 1.56 -0.02 -1.33
N GLY A 82 0.47 -0.79 -1.41
CA GLY A 82 -0.90 -0.30 -1.62
C GLY A 82 -1.04 0.70 -2.77
N LEU A 83 -1.81 1.78 -2.53
CA LEU A 83 -2.09 2.89 -3.46
C LEU A 83 -0.84 3.51 -4.10
N GLY A 84 0.31 3.43 -3.43
CA GLY A 84 1.58 3.94 -3.95
C GLY A 84 2.09 3.19 -5.17
N TYR A 85 1.75 1.91 -5.32
CA TYR A 85 2.04 1.13 -6.54
C TYR A 85 1.15 1.59 -7.71
N TRP A 86 -0.11 1.92 -7.42
CA TRP A 86 -1.12 2.27 -8.43
C TRP A 86 -1.00 3.69 -8.96
N LEU A 87 -0.61 4.65 -8.11
CA LEU A 87 -0.60 6.07 -8.46
C LEU A 87 0.13 6.39 -9.79
N PRO A 88 1.38 5.92 -10.03
CA PRO A 88 2.07 6.20 -11.29
C PRO A 88 1.41 5.51 -12.49
N ILE A 89 0.86 4.30 -12.28
CA ILE A 89 0.14 3.54 -13.30
C ILE A 89 -1.12 4.31 -13.71
N LEU A 90 -1.94 4.71 -12.75
CA LEU A 90 -3.16 5.51 -12.95
C LEU A 90 -2.89 6.81 -13.70
N LYS A 91 -1.84 7.54 -13.31
CA LYS A 91 -1.47 8.80 -13.97
C LYS A 91 -1.13 8.58 -15.44
N HIS A 92 -0.36 7.54 -15.75
CA HIS A 92 0.00 7.20 -17.13
C HIS A 92 -1.25 6.89 -17.97
N TYR A 93 -2.23 6.16 -17.42
CA TYR A 93 -3.49 5.88 -18.13
C TYR A 93 -4.36 7.11 -18.33
N GLN A 94 -4.46 8.00 -17.35
CA GLN A 94 -5.21 9.24 -17.49
C GLN A 94 -4.63 10.13 -18.60
N GLU A 95 -3.31 10.16 -18.75
CA GLU A 95 -2.63 10.86 -19.84
C GLU A 95 -2.94 10.21 -21.21
N GLN A 96 -2.88 8.87 -21.31
CA GLN A 96 -3.22 8.15 -22.54
C GLN A 96 -4.70 8.32 -22.95
N ALA A 97 -5.63 8.30 -21.97
CA ALA A 97 -7.05 8.51 -22.23
C ALA A 97 -7.35 9.92 -22.74
N LYS A 98 -6.66 10.94 -22.19
CA LYS A 98 -6.77 12.34 -22.66
C LYS A 98 -6.22 12.56 -24.06
N LEU A 99 -5.22 11.79 -24.49
CA LEU A 99 -4.63 11.91 -25.83
C LEU A 99 -5.50 11.24 -26.92
N LYS A 100 -6.46 10.41 -26.51
CA LYS A 100 -7.39 9.71 -27.41
C LYS A 100 -8.73 10.44 -27.60
N THR A 101 -8.96 11.53 -26.87
CA THR A 101 -10.13 12.42 -26.95
C THR A 101 -9.74 13.76 -27.56
#